data_AF-A0A850MJ68-F1
#
_entry.id   AF-A0A850MJ68-F1
#
_cell.length_a   1.000
_cell.length_b   1.000
_cell.length_c   1.000
_cell.angle_alpha   90.00
_cell.angle_beta   90.00
_cell.angle_gamma   90.00
#
_symmetry.space_group_name_H-M   'P 1'
#
loop_
_entity.id
_entity.type
_entity.pdbx_description
1 polymer ?
#
loop_
_entity_poly.entity_id
_entity_poly.type
_entity_poly.pdbx_seq_one_letter_code
_entity_poly.pdbx_strand_id
1 'polypeptide(L)'
;MDRYWNEEGQPFLFQDEQILLTAPGVTPRVVSGLNIKLKDLKKGTLYVSNLRLIFICQMKKKAKDPRLMYDGFSLFYSDVNSASLVGKGSLKIEAVLEKGTLKSKKANIYFKDIPKDIQNEAVIRIEESLKDRGIPTVIDEPVYEEPKKEAIEKKVPPPESRVSDSVQYLLSDIDEDVIELTCPSCGSLVNYRPGMYICPACKKNVKFIAD
;
A
#
# COMPACT_ATOMS: atom_id res chain seq x y z
N MET A 1 -5.16 11.07 14.01
CA MET A 1 -4.09 10.68 13.06
C MET A 1 -3.48 9.45 13.67
N ASP A 2 -3.72 8.32 13.02
CA ASP A 2 -3.21 7.04 13.48
C ASP A 2 -1.69 7.03 13.36
N ARG A 3 -1.02 6.72 14.46
CA ARG A 3 0.43 6.71 14.54
C ARG A 3 0.91 5.33 14.14
N TYR A 4 1.68 5.28 13.07
CA TYR A 4 2.24 4.03 12.54
C TYR A 4 3.65 3.79 13.06
N TRP A 5 3.92 4.04 14.34
CA TRP A 5 5.23 3.79 14.96
C TRP A 5 5.13 3.43 16.45
N ASN A 6 6.11 2.65 16.91
CA ASN A 6 6.23 2.18 18.30
C ASN A 6 6.84 3.25 19.22
N GLU A 7 6.99 2.90 20.51
CA GLU A 7 7.53 3.79 21.54
C GLU A 7 9.02 4.13 21.35
N GLU A 8 9.73 3.36 20.52
CA GLU A 8 11.13 3.56 20.17
C GLU A 8 11.31 4.41 18.90
N GLY A 9 10.20 4.78 18.23
CA GLY A 9 10.23 5.53 16.98
C GLY A 9 10.53 4.68 15.74
N GLN A 10 10.25 3.37 15.80
CA GLN A 10 10.29 2.47 14.65
C GLN A 10 8.91 2.33 14.01
N PRO A 11 8.81 2.23 12.68
CA PRO A 11 7.52 2.12 12.00
C PRO A 11 6.83 0.77 12.30
N PHE A 12 5.50 0.80 12.44
CA PHE A 12 4.67 -0.39 12.36
C PHE A 12 4.43 -0.73 10.90
N LEU A 13 4.83 -1.93 10.49
CA LEU A 13 4.69 -2.41 9.12
C LEU A 13 3.38 -3.17 8.92
N PHE A 14 2.72 -2.95 7.79
CA PHE A 14 1.59 -3.80 7.38
C PHE A 14 2.06 -5.22 7.02
N GLN A 15 1.09 -6.13 6.88
CA GLN A 15 1.36 -7.44 6.31
C GLN A 15 2.00 -7.28 4.92
N ASP A 16 3.11 -7.99 4.69
CA ASP A 16 3.94 -7.92 3.48
C ASP A 16 4.60 -6.55 3.18
N GLU A 17 4.53 -5.59 4.12
CA GLU A 17 5.30 -4.35 4.02
C GLU A 17 6.75 -4.60 4.42
N GLN A 18 7.68 -4.30 3.52
CA GLN A 18 9.11 -4.43 3.72
C GLN A 18 9.80 -3.09 3.56
N ILE A 19 10.67 -2.74 4.52
CA ILE A 19 11.54 -1.57 4.39
C ILE A 19 12.63 -1.87 3.37
N LEU A 20 12.61 -1.15 2.25
CA LEU A 20 13.58 -1.25 1.18
C LEU A 20 14.82 -0.40 1.48
N LEU A 21 14.62 0.77 2.10
CA LEU A 21 15.68 1.74 2.38
C LEU A 21 15.38 2.56 3.63
N THR A 22 16.44 2.83 4.41
CA THR A 22 16.38 3.68 5.60
C THR A 22 17.37 4.83 5.47
N ALA A 23 16.89 6.05 5.65
CA ALA A 23 17.64 7.29 5.52
C ALA A 23 17.59 8.09 6.84
N PRO A 24 18.57 7.91 7.74
CA PRO A 24 18.63 8.66 8.98
C PRO A 24 19.11 10.10 8.75
N GLY A 25 18.71 11.00 9.64
CA GLY A 25 19.16 12.38 9.61
C GLY A 25 18.52 13.26 8.54
N VAL A 26 17.34 12.88 8.05
CA VAL A 26 16.62 13.60 7.01
C VAL A 26 15.78 14.73 7.60
N THR A 27 15.72 15.87 6.93
CA THR A 27 14.90 17.01 7.33
C THR A 27 13.74 17.21 6.36
N PRO A 28 12.47 16.99 6.74
CA PRO A 28 11.34 17.20 5.87
C PRO A 28 11.01 18.70 5.79
N ARG A 29 10.59 19.16 4.62
CA ARG A 29 9.99 20.47 4.41
C ARG A 29 8.84 20.34 3.45
N VAL A 30 7.65 20.71 3.91
CA VAL A 30 6.47 20.70 3.04
C VAL A 30 6.22 22.09 2.52
N VAL A 31 6.18 22.21 1.20
CA VAL A 31 5.73 23.41 0.51
C VAL A 31 4.35 23.08 -0.05
N SER A 32 3.35 23.41 0.76
CA SER A 32 1.95 23.36 0.35
C SER A 32 1.31 24.70 0.72
N GLY A 33 0.39 25.18 -0.11
CA GLY A 33 -0.51 26.29 0.26
C GLY A 33 -1.49 25.91 1.37
N LEU A 34 -1.49 24.64 1.82
CA LEU A 34 -2.34 24.11 2.87
C LEU A 34 -1.56 24.06 4.18
N ASN A 35 -2.24 24.41 5.28
CA ASN A 35 -1.73 24.29 6.65
C ASN A 35 -1.63 22.82 7.08
N ILE A 36 -0.79 22.06 6.38
CA ILE A 36 -0.44 20.72 6.81
C ILE A 36 0.47 20.90 8.03
N LYS A 37 0.11 20.28 9.17
CA LYS A 37 0.78 20.39 10.48
C LYS A 37 2.23 19.88 10.51
N LEU A 38 2.83 19.62 9.35
CA LEU A 38 4.21 19.14 9.17
C LEU A 38 5.26 20.25 9.40
N LYS A 39 4.85 21.49 9.69
CA LYS A 39 5.75 22.63 9.91
C LYS A 39 6.68 22.47 11.11
N ASP A 40 6.31 21.62 12.09
CA ASP A 40 7.07 21.46 13.34
C ASP A 40 7.99 20.24 13.36
N LEU A 41 8.01 19.44 12.28
CA LEU A 41 8.85 18.25 12.21
C LEU A 41 10.33 18.63 12.02
N LYS A 42 11.16 18.07 12.89
CA LYS A 42 12.62 18.29 12.88
C LYS A 42 13.33 17.21 12.07
N LYS A 43 14.65 17.16 12.19
CA LYS A 43 15.50 16.10 11.64
C LYS A 43 15.08 14.74 12.24
N GLY A 44 14.92 13.74 11.38
CA GLY A 44 14.44 12.41 11.75
C GLY A 44 14.95 11.34 10.78
N THR A 45 14.21 10.24 10.68
CA THR A 45 14.52 9.12 9.79
C THR A 45 13.40 8.97 8.77
N LEU A 46 13.78 8.88 7.50
CA LEU A 46 12.90 8.52 6.39
C LEU A 46 13.06 7.02 6.10
N TYR A 47 11.96 6.31 6.05
CA TYR A 47 11.88 4.91 5.65
C TYR A 47 11.12 4.84 4.33
N VAL A 48 11.69 4.11 3.38
CA VAL A 48 11.10 3.80 2.08
C VAL A 48 10.74 2.32 2.12
N SER A 49 9.44 2.02 2.09
CA SER A 49 8.95 0.64 1.97
C SER A 49 8.49 0.34 0.54
N ASN A 50 8.08 -0.90 0.28
CA ASN A 50 7.36 -1.29 -0.94
C ASN A 50 5.91 -0.75 -0.99
N LEU A 51 5.36 -0.22 0.11
CA LEU A 51 3.97 0.27 0.16
C LEU A 51 3.84 1.78 0.36
N ARG A 52 4.75 2.42 1.09
CA ARG A 52 4.63 3.82 1.50
C ARG A 52 5.96 4.43 1.92
N LEU A 53 5.95 5.74 2.04
CA LEU A 53 6.98 6.54 2.68
C LEU A 53 6.60 6.81 4.12
N ILE A 54 7.53 6.60 5.05
CA ILE A 54 7.31 6.86 6.47
C ILE A 54 8.41 7.77 6.96
N PHE A 55 8.04 8.90 7.56
CA PHE A 55 8.98 9.80 8.20
C PHE A 55 8.68 9.88 9.70
N ILE A 56 9.69 9.67 10.54
CA ILE A 56 9.57 9.70 11.99
C ILE A 56 10.69 10.59 12.55
N CYS A 57 10.34 11.52 13.43
CA CYS A 57 11.32 12.33 14.15
C CYS A 57 11.04 12.36 15.65
N GLN A 58 12.10 12.54 16.43
CA GLN A 58 11.97 12.70 17.87
C GLN A 58 11.60 14.15 18.19
N MET A 59 10.42 14.34 18.78
CA MET A 59 9.92 15.66 19.18
C MET A 59 10.42 16.07 20.56
N LYS A 60 10.51 15.11 21.49
CA LYS A 60 10.89 15.34 22.88
C LYS A 60 11.86 14.25 23.35
N LYS A 61 12.88 14.66 24.13
CA LYS A 61 13.83 13.72 24.76
C LYS A 61 13.20 12.94 25.92
N LYS A 62 12.23 13.54 26.61
CA LYS A 62 11.46 12.95 27.70
C LYS A 62 10.03 13.47 27.63
N ALA A 63 9.04 12.60 27.78
CA ALA A 63 7.63 12.94 27.85
C ALA A 63 6.95 12.11 28.95
N LYS A 64 5.85 12.61 29.52
CA LYS A 64 5.05 11.86 30.50
C LYS A 64 4.41 10.62 29.87
N ASP A 65 4.03 10.73 28.60
CA ASP A 65 3.56 9.63 27.77
C ASP A 65 4.65 9.34 26.72
N PRO A 66 5.25 8.13 26.70
CA PRO A 66 6.26 7.72 25.72
C PRO A 66 5.81 7.95 24.27
N ARG A 67 4.51 7.84 24.00
CA ARG A 67 3.94 8.05 22.65
C ARG A 67 4.17 9.48 22.16
N LEU A 68 4.33 10.46 23.04
CA LEU A 68 4.58 11.86 22.67
C LEU A 68 6.06 12.16 22.40
N MET A 69 6.95 11.17 22.52
CA MET A 69 8.38 11.34 22.22
C MET A 69 8.65 11.46 20.73
N TYR A 70 7.82 10.82 19.90
CA TYR A 70 7.99 10.75 18.45
C TYR A 70 6.75 11.25 17.71
N ASP A 71 6.99 11.92 16.59
CA ASP A 71 5.95 12.36 15.66
C ASP A 71 6.44 12.24 14.22
N GLY A 72 5.51 12.21 13.27
CA GLY A 72 5.83 11.82 11.91
C GLY A 72 4.62 11.78 10.99
N PHE A 73 4.84 11.23 9.80
CA PHE A 73 3.77 10.99 8.85
C PHE A 73 4.05 9.74 8.01
N SER A 74 2.96 9.18 7.48
CA SER A 74 2.94 8.05 6.57
C SER A 74 2.26 8.50 5.28
N LEU A 75 2.89 8.27 4.13
CA LEU A 75 2.39 8.65 2.82
C LEU A 75 2.42 7.44 1.89
N PHE A 76 1.23 6.92 1.56
CA PHE A 76 1.10 5.79 0.67
C PHE A 76 1.45 6.15 -0.76
N TYR A 77 2.05 5.21 -1.50
CA TYR A 77 2.36 5.44 -2.91
C TYR A 77 1.12 5.66 -3.78
N SER A 78 -0.06 5.20 -3.34
CA SER A 78 -1.34 5.54 -3.97
C SER A 78 -1.60 7.04 -4.03
N ASP A 79 -1.01 7.80 -3.10
CA ASP A 79 -1.18 9.25 -2.98
C ASP A 79 0.06 10.01 -3.48
N VAL A 80 1.07 9.30 -4.01
CA VAL A 80 2.28 9.89 -4.60
C VAL A 80 2.15 9.88 -6.12
N ASN A 81 2.36 11.04 -6.74
CA ASN A 81 2.38 11.15 -8.20
C ASN A 81 3.78 10.93 -8.77
N SER A 82 4.81 11.43 -8.10
CA SER A 82 6.18 11.36 -8.59
C SER A 82 7.20 11.56 -7.46
N ALA A 83 8.40 11.05 -7.69
CA ALA A 83 9.59 11.29 -6.89
C ALA A 83 10.71 11.78 -7.80
N SER A 84 11.51 12.74 -7.36
CA SER A 84 12.65 13.25 -8.14
C SER A 84 13.71 13.85 -7.23
N LEU A 85 14.96 13.89 -7.68
CA LEU A 85 16.00 14.69 -7.03
C LEU A 85 15.95 16.13 -7.54
N VAL A 86 16.08 17.07 -6.61
CA VAL A 86 16.14 18.50 -6.89
C VAL A 86 17.33 19.17 -6.20
N GLY A 87 17.93 20.15 -6.88
CA GLY A 87 18.99 21.00 -6.32
C GLY A 87 20.13 20.21 -5.67
N LYS A 88 20.48 20.54 -4.42
CA LYS A 88 21.58 19.96 -3.63
C LYS A 88 21.36 18.50 -3.19
N GLY A 89 20.74 17.67 -4.03
CA GLY A 89 20.42 16.27 -3.70
C GLY A 89 19.22 16.10 -2.77
N SER A 90 18.28 17.05 -2.77
CA SER A 90 17.05 16.91 -1.98
C SER A 90 16.05 16.03 -2.74
N LEU A 91 15.38 15.11 -2.07
CA LEU A 91 14.30 14.32 -2.66
C LEU A 91 13.00 15.11 -2.61
N LYS A 92 12.39 15.36 -3.77
CA LYS A 92 11.07 15.96 -3.92
C LYS A 92 10.05 14.86 -4.18
N ILE A 93 9.02 14.81 -3.36
CA ILE A 93 7.84 13.96 -3.54
C ILE A 93 6.65 14.85 -3.85
N GLU A 94 5.97 14.57 -4.95
CA GLU A 94 4.69 15.22 -5.29
C GLU A 94 3.55 14.30 -4.89
N ALA A 95 2.67 14.77 -4.00
CA ALA A 95 1.60 13.98 -3.43
C ALA A 95 0.22 14.63 -3.59
N VAL A 96 -0.84 13.82 -3.60
CA VAL A 96 -2.25 14.22 -3.59
C VAL A 96 -2.81 13.96 -2.20
N LEU A 97 -3.22 15.01 -1.49
CA LEU A 97 -3.63 14.90 -0.08
C LEU A 97 -5.13 14.67 0.12
N GLU A 98 -5.95 15.06 -0.85
CA GLU A 98 -7.40 14.85 -0.83
C GLU A 98 -7.84 14.35 -2.20
N LYS A 99 -8.35 13.12 -2.22
CA LYS A 99 -9.03 12.50 -3.38
C LYS A 99 -10.54 12.71 -3.22
N GLY A 100 -11.23 13.07 -4.30
CA GLY A 100 -12.70 13.18 -4.33
C GLY A 100 -13.28 14.59 -4.21
N THR A 101 -12.46 15.63 -4.02
CA THR A 101 -12.91 17.03 -4.15
C THR A 101 -12.72 17.54 -5.59
N LEU A 102 -13.60 18.43 -6.06
CA LEU A 102 -13.55 19.09 -7.39
C LEU A 102 -12.19 19.71 -7.76
N LYS A 103 -11.34 19.97 -6.76
CA LYS A 103 -9.92 20.30 -6.94
C LYS A 103 -9.10 19.34 -6.10
N SER A 104 -8.32 18.47 -6.76
CA SER A 104 -7.33 17.64 -6.07
C SER A 104 -6.25 18.55 -5.47
N LYS A 105 -6.01 18.39 -4.17
CA LYS A 105 -5.02 19.20 -3.45
C LYS A 105 -3.64 18.54 -3.56
N LYS A 106 -2.73 19.19 -4.28
CA LYS A 106 -1.35 18.74 -4.43
C LYS A 106 -0.45 19.34 -3.34
N ALA A 107 0.51 18.57 -2.87
CA ALA A 107 1.57 19.01 -1.97
C ALA A 107 2.93 18.54 -2.46
N ASN A 108 3.93 19.42 -2.30
CA ASN A 108 5.32 19.07 -2.55
C ASN A 108 6.03 18.88 -1.22
N ILE A 109 6.55 17.68 -0.98
CA ILE A 109 7.34 17.35 0.20
C ILE A 109 8.79 17.26 -0.24
N TYR A 110 9.66 18.01 0.43
CA TYR A 110 11.09 18.01 0.19
C TYR A 110 11.81 17.38 1.38
N PHE A 111 12.56 16.34 1.13
CA PHE A 111 13.45 15.72 2.11
C PHE A 111 14.87 16.19 1.85
N LYS A 112 15.39 16.97 2.81
CA LYS A 112 16.76 17.50 2.79
C LYS A 112 17.68 16.61 3.60
N ASP A 113 18.98 16.78 3.38
CA ASP A 113 20.04 16.10 4.14
C ASP A 113 20.01 14.57 4.01
N ILE A 114 19.46 14.04 2.91
CA ILE A 114 19.53 12.61 2.60
C ILE A 114 21.00 12.24 2.35
N PRO A 115 21.51 11.17 2.99
CA PRO A 115 22.86 10.65 2.73
C PRO A 115 23.11 10.42 1.23
N LYS A 116 24.24 10.90 0.71
CA LYS A 116 24.51 10.96 -0.74
C LYS A 116 24.53 9.59 -1.41
N ASP A 117 24.97 8.59 -0.66
CA ASP A 117 25.03 7.18 -1.03
C ASP A 117 23.65 6.56 -1.28
N ILE A 118 22.58 7.11 -0.68
CA ILE A 118 21.22 6.56 -0.80
C ILE A 118 20.25 7.46 -1.58
N GLN A 119 20.68 8.65 -2.02
CA GLN A 119 19.80 9.60 -2.73
C GLN A 119 19.20 9.02 -4.02
N ASN A 120 20.05 8.44 -4.86
CA ASN A 120 19.62 7.87 -6.13
C ASN A 120 18.79 6.59 -5.91
N GLU A 121 19.25 5.72 -5.02
CA GLU A 121 18.55 4.49 -4.65
C GLU A 121 17.15 4.79 -4.11
N ALA A 122 17.01 5.81 -3.27
CA ALA A 122 15.72 6.22 -2.74
C ALA A 122 14.75 6.62 -3.87
N VAL A 123 15.18 7.36 -4.89
CA VAL A 123 14.32 7.67 -6.04
C VAL A 123 13.96 6.41 -6.81
N ILE A 124 14.94 5.56 -7.14
CA ILE A 124 14.73 4.34 -7.90
C ILE A 124 13.68 3.45 -7.21
N ARG A 125 13.83 3.19 -5.91
CA ARG A 125 12.89 2.33 -5.16
C ARG A 125 11.48 2.91 -5.08
N ILE A 126 11.36 4.24 -4.98
CA ILE A 126 10.06 4.90 -4.98
C ILE A 126 9.42 4.81 -6.36
N GLU A 127 10.17 5.06 -7.43
CA GLU A 127 9.66 4.95 -8.80
C GLU A 127 9.29 3.51 -9.18
N GLU A 128 10.07 2.51 -8.75
CA GLU A 128 9.73 1.10 -8.90
C GLU A 128 8.44 0.76 -8.17
N SER A 129 8.31 1.17 -6.90
CA SER A 129 7.09 0.96 -6.11
C SER A 129 5.86 1.66 -6.70
N LEU A 130 6.06 2.77 -7.43
CA LEU A 130 5.00 3.45 -8.17
C LEU A 130 4.61 2.71 -9.46
N LYS A 131 5.57 2.11 -10.15
CA LYS A 131 5.35 1.34 -11.39
C LYS A 131 4.69 -0.01 -11.13
N ASP A 132 5.12 -0.72 -10.08
CA ASP A 132 4.57 -2.02 -9.70
C ASP A 132 3.08 -1.94 -9.31
N ARG A 133 2.59 -0.74 -8.97
CA ARG A 133 1.19 -0.43 -8.69
C ARG A 133 0.35 -0.11 -9.93
N GLY A 134 0.83 -0.42 -11.14
CA GLY A 134 0.00 -0.48 -12.35
C GLY A 134 -1.20 -1.45 -12.26
N ILE A 135 -1.37 -2.14 -11.14
CA ILE A 135 -2.53 -2.96 -10.78
C ILE A 135 -3.09 -2.43 -9.45
N PRO A 136 -4.39 -2.10 -9.36
CA PRO A 136 -4.99 -1.58 -8.14
C PRO A 136 -4.98 -2.66 -7.06
N THR A 137 -4.01 -2.58 -6.16
CA THR A 137 -4.07 -3.26 -4.87
C THR A 137 -5.08 -2.49 -4.02
N VAL A 138 -6.24 -3.10 -3.82
CA VAL A 138 -7.12 -2.76 -2.70
C VAL A 138 -6.26 -2.93 -1.45
N ILE A 139 -5.84 -1.82 -0.85
CA ILE A 139 -5.14 -1.84 0.43
C ILE A 139 -6.25 -2.13 1.45
N ASP A 140 -6.38 -3.38 1.87
CA ASP A 140 -7.18 -3.68 3.05
C ASP A 140 -6.59 -2.89 4.22
N GLU A 141 -7.45 -2.11 4.87
CA GLU A 141 -7.09 -1.37 6.07
C GLU A 141 -6.48 -2.32 7.11
N PRO A 142 -5.55 -1.88 7.96
CA PRO A 142 -5.05 -2.71 9.05
C PRO A 142 -6.22 -3.16 9.93
N VAL A 143 -6.60 -4.43 9.80
CA VAL A 143 -7.59 -5.04 10.67
C VAL A 143 -6.96 -5.12 12.06
N TYR A 144 -7.42 -4.25 12.96
CA TYR A 144 -7.11 -4.37 14.37
C TYR A 144 -7.94 -5.55 14.92
N GLU A 145 -7.36 -6.75 14.93
CA GLU A 145 -7.97 -7.89 15.58
C GLU A 145 -7.81 -7.76 17.10
N GLU A 146 -8.92 -7.48 17.80
CA GLU A 146 -8.97 -7.71 19.24
C GLU A 146 -8.70 -9.20 19.53
N PRO A 147 -7.89 -9.52 20.56
CA PRO A 147 -7.41 -10.88 20.77
C PRO A 147 -8.57 -11.79 21.19
N LYS A 148 -8.99 -12.67 20.28
CA LYS A 148 -9.85 -13.82 20.60
C LYS A 148 -9.00 -14.98 21.12
N LYS A 149 -9.47 -15.53 22.25
CA LYS A 149 -8.88 -16.67 22.95
C LYS A 149 -8.83 -17.93 22.09
N GLU A 150 -7.77 -18.69 22.31
CA GLU A 150 -7.35 -19.93 21.66
C GLU A 150 -8.41 -21.04 21.61
N ALA A 151 -8.34 -21.87 20.56
CA ALA A 151 -8.52 -23.32 20.63
C ALA A 151 -7.70 -24.05 19.53
N ILE A 152 -6.60 -24.66 19.99
CA ILE A 152 -5.79 -25.85 19.60
C ILE A 152 -6.52 -26.83 18.63
N GLU A 153 -5.95 -27.43 17.55
CA GLU A 153 -4.91 -28.49 17.43
C GLU A 153 -4.37 -28.59 15.96
N LYS A 154 -3.06 -28.51 15.66
CA LYS A 154 -2.00 -29.58 15.50
C LYS A 154 -2.35 -30.71 14.49
N LYS A 155 -1.51 -31.25 13.57
CA LYS A 155 -0.06 -31.30 13.29
C LYS A 155 0.15 -32.03 11.92
N VAL A 156 0.92 -31.55 10.92
CA VAL A 156 2.36 -31.84 10.56
C VAL A 156 2.58 -32.87 9.40
N PRO A 157 3.64 -32.71 8.56
CA PRO A 157 3.79 -33.10 7.13
C PRO A 157 4.80 -34.28 6.92
N PRO A 158 5.67 -34.34 5.86
CA PRO A 158 5.53 -34.41 4.38
C PRO A 158 6.07 -35.77 3.82
N PRO A 159 6.27 -35.93 2.49
CA PRO A 159 7.65 -36.19 2.05
C PRO A 159 8.05 -35.50 0.73
N GLU A 160 9.35 -35.23 0.59
CA GLU A 160 10.04 -34.75 -0.61
C GLU A 160 10.23 -35.86 -1.66
N SER A 161 10.27 -35.53 -2.96
CA SER A 161 11.54 -35.40 -3.70
C SER A 161 11.38 -35.40 -5.24
N ARG A 162 12.14 -34.50 -5.87
CA ARG A 162 12.88 -34.60 -7.17
C ARG A 162 12.13 -34.52 -8.52
N VAL A 163 12.28 -33.34 -9.16
CA VAL A 163 12.57 -32.98 -10.59
C VAL A 163 12.50 -34.13 -11.63
N SER A 164 11.96 -34.03 -12.86
CA SER A 164 12.14 -32.99 -13.90
C SER A 164 11.26 -33.25 -15.15
N ASP A 165 11.34 -32.27 -16.05
CA ASP A 165 11.11 -32.27 -17.50
C ASP A 165 9.65 -32.20 -17.98
N SER A 166 9.39 -31.24 -18.86
CA SER A 166 8.18 -31.05 -19.68
C SER A 166 7.18 -30.03 -19.13
N VAL A 167 7.63 -28.78 -19.18
CA VAL A 167 6.97 -27.50 -19.49
C VAL A 167 5.82 -27.62 -20.51
N GLN A 168 4.84 -28.48 -20.28
CA GLN A 168 3.84 -28.87 -21.29
C GLN A 168 2.39 -28.80 -20.79
N TYR A 169 2.17 -28.59 -19.49
CA TYR A 169 0.85 -28.40 -18.90
C TYR A 169 0.44 -26.93 -18.70
N LEU A 170 1.38 -25.98 -18.85
CA LEU A 170 1.13 -24.54 -18.63
C LEU A 170 0.33 -23.85 -19.76
N LEU A 171 -0.17 -24.59 -20.75
CA LEU A 171 -0.87 -24.04 -21.93
C LEU A 171 -2.24 -24.68 -22.20
N SER A 172 -2.78 -25.48 -21.28
CA SER A 172 -4.02 -26.25 -21.53
C SER A 172 -5.26 -25.79 -20.75
N ASP A 173 -5.14 -24.93 -19.74
CA ASP A 173 -6.28 -24.54 -18.89
C ASP A 173 -6.61 -23.03 -19.00
N ILE A 174 -6.52 -22.44 -20.19
CA ILE A 174 -7.20 -21.16 -20.48
C ILE A 174 -8.64 -21.50 -20.90
N ASP A 175 -9.41 -22.06 -19.97
CA ASP A 175 -10.84 -22.30 -20.18
C ASP A 175 -11.67 -21.37 -19.29
N GLU A 176 -12.22 -20.37 -20.00
CA GLU A 176 -13.53 -19.73 -19.77
C GLU A 176 -13.70 -18.89 -18.51
N ASP A 177 -13.83 -17.56 -18.71
CA ASP A 177 -14.34 -16.59 -17.73
C ASP A 177 -15.78 -16.94 -17.29
N VAL A 178 -15.90 -17.94 -16.42
CA VAL A 178 -17.16 -18.34 -15.79
C VAL A 178 -17.28 -17.62 -14.45
N ILE A 179 -18.28 -16.74 -14.34
CA ILE A 179 -18.52 -15.93 -13.15
C ILE A 179 -19.83 -16.40 -12.51
N GLU A 180 -19.84 -16.66 -11.20
CA GLU A 180 -21.09 -16.95 -10.49
C GLU A 180 -21.90 -15.67 -10.29
N LEU A 181 -23.06 -15.58 -10.95
CA LEU A 181 -23.99 -14.46 -10.84
C LEU A 181 -25.34 -14.94 -10.32
N THR A 182 -26.04 -14.07 -9.59
CA THR A 182 -27.42 -14.34 -9.21
C THR A 182 -28.36 -13.87 -10.31
N CYS A 183 -29.24 -14.77 -10.78
CA CYS A 183 -30.24 -14.42 -11.79
C CYS A 183 -31.22 -13.36 -11.25
N PRO A 184 -31.36 -12.20 -11.92
CA PRO A 184 -32.22 -11.12 -11.43
C PRO A 184 -33.72 -11.47 -11.51
N SER A 185 -34.11 -12.45 -12.34
CA SER A 185 -35.52 -12.84 -12.48
C SER A 185 -35.98 -13.90 -11.49
N CYS A 186 -35.11 -14.81 -11.04
CA CYS A 186 -35.50 -15.93 -10.18
C CYS A 186 -34.66 -16.09 -8.91
N GLY A 187 -33.62 -15.27 -8.73
CA GLY A 187 -32.76 -15.29 -7.55
C GLY A 187 -31.83 -16.49 -7.45
N SER A 188 -31.75 -17.35 -8.46
CA SER A 188 -30.87 -18.53 -8.45
C SER A 188 -29.44 -18.15 -8.84
N LEU A 189 -28.45 -18.74 -8.16
CA LEU A 189 -27.04 -18.66 -8.54
C LEU A 189 -26.82 -19.44 -9.85
N VAL A 190 -26.16 -18.80 -10.81
CA VAL A 190 -25.87 -19.36 -12.13
C VAL A 190 -24.45 -19.03 -12.55
N ASN A 191 -23.81 -19.99 -13.21
CA ASN A 191 -22.52 -19.83 -13.86
C ASN A 191 -22.72 -19.03 -15.15
N TYR A 192 -22.40 -17.75 -15.12
CA TYR A 192 -22.51 -16.82 -16.24
C TYR A 192 -21.27 -16.88 -17.12
N ARG A 193 -21.50 -16.92 -18.44
CA ARG A 193 -20.50 -16.70 -19.47
C ARG A 193 -20.84 -15.43 -20.24
N PRO A 194 -19.85 -14.59 -20.62
CA PRO A 194 -20.09 -13.41 -21.43
C PRO A 194 -20.94 -13.72 -22.67
N GLY A 195 -22.03 -12.96 -22.86
CA GLY A 195 -22.99 -13.18 -23.95
C GLY A 195 -24.17 -14.12 -23.62
N MET A 196 -24.29 -14.63 -22.39
CA MET A 196 -25.51 -15.30 -21.95
C MET A 196 -26.65 -14.30 -21.70
N TYR A 197 -27.78 -14.49 -22.39
CA TYR A 197 -29.00 -13.68 -22.22
C TYR A 197 -30.17 -14.47 -21.66
N ILE A 198 -30.03 -15.79 -21.47
CA ILE A 198 -31.07 -16.68 -20.94
C ILE A 198 -30.54 -17.31 -19.65
N CYS A 199 -31.35 -17.26 -18.59
CA CYS A 199 -31.00 -17.92 -17.35
C CYS A 199 -31.15 -19.45 -17.46
N PRO A 200 -30.13 -20.25 -17.10
CA PRO A 200 -30.24 -21.71 -17.15
C PRO A 200 -31.23 -22.28 -16.12
N ALA A 201 -31.45 -21.59 -14.99
CA ALA A 201 -32.36 -22.04 -13.94
C ALA A 201 -33.84 -21.79 -14.26
N CYS A 202 -34.19 -20.59 -14.76
CA CYS A 202 -35.59 -20.23 -15.01
C CYS A 202 -35.97 -20.12 -16.50
N LYS A 203 -35.01 -20.30 -17.41
CA LYS A 203 -35.17 -20.25 -18.87
C LYS A 203 -35.77 -18.94 -19.40
N LYS A 204 -35.76 -17.87 -18.61
CA LYS A 204 -36.21 -16.53 -19.01
C LYS A 204 -35.05 -15.72 -19.57
N ASN A 205 -35.37 -14.84 -20.51
CA ASN A 205 -34.44 -13.82 -20.99
C ASN A 205 -34.16 -12.82 -19.85
N VAL A 206 -32.89 -12.64 -19.50
CA VAL A 206 -32.43 -11.75 -18.45
C VAL A 206 -31.14 -11.05 -18.89
N LYS A 207 -31.00 -9.77 -18.55
CA LYS A 207 -29.72 -9.06 -18.64
C LYS A 207 -28.97 -9.26 -17.32
N PHE A 208 -27.89 -10.03 -17.34
CA PHE A 208 -27.09 -10.31 -16.14
C PHE A 208 -26.17 -9.15 -15.73
N ILE A 209 -25.85 -8.26 -16.66
CA ILE A 209 -25.00 -7.08 -16.45
C ILE A 209 -25.78 -5.88 -17.00
N ALA A 210 -25.91 -4.82 -16.20
CA ALA A 210 -26.52 -3.56 -16.63
C ALA A 210 -25.51 -2.72 -17.43
N ASP A 211 -25.98 -2.07 -18.49
CA ASP A 211 -25.18 -1.18 -19.36
C ASP A 211 -24.69 0.07 -18.60
#